data_AF-A0A947MU80-F1
#
_entry.id   AF-A0A947MU80-F1
#
_cell.length_a   1.000
_cell.length_b   1.000
_cell.length_c   1.000
_cell.angle_alpha   90.00
_cell.angle_beta   90.00
_cell.angle_gamma   90.00
#
_symmetry.space_group_name_H-M   'P 1'
#
loop_
_entity.id
_entity.type
_entity.pdbx_description
1 polymer ?
#
loop_
_entity_poly.entity_id
_entity_poly.type
_entity_poly.pdbx_seq_one_letter_code
_entity_poly.pdbx_strand_id
1 'polypeptide(L)'
;MTPMPALPTRSFFLDVSDWYRGEKDDAMALQVLSNIAELQLGDPALLRILGHRLAQLDRFDAAVRTFEEVLSLRPEEPQSYRDLALVLGRRAAEGGSTREFARHDYERALSLLSDVVKKKWDRFEAIEIMALTEMNRLWPLAQAVGLKTFPLDDRFEAPMDLDVRIVMTWDADLTDMDLHVLEPSVEEAYYGHNLTTIGGKVSRDFTQGYGPEVYSVRKAMKGVYKVKTKFFGSSAAQLQGAVTLQVDVYTNWGRKNEKRQSMTLRLTENKEEFVVGEVTF
;
A
#
# COMPACT_ATOMS: atom_id res chain seq x y z
N MET A 1 -44.55 -15.67 -2.92
CA MET A 1 -43.34 -14.88 -3.22
C MET A 1 -42.17 -15.54 -2.51
N THR A 2 -41.38 -16.31 -3.25
CA THR A 2 -40.06 -16.76 -2.79
C THR A 2 -39.18 -15.52 -2.64
N PRO A 3 -38.47 -15.31 -1.52
CA PRO A 3 -37.53 -14.21 -1.42
C PRO A 3 -36.46 -14.38 -2.51
N MET A 4 -36.14 -13.31 -3.24
CA MET A 4 -34.98 -13.34 -4.13
C MET A 4 -33.75 -13.74 -3.30
N PRO A 5 -32.88 -14.63 -3.82
CA PRO A 5 -31.62 -14.93 -3.14
C PRO A 5 -30.87 -13.62 -2.95
N ALA A 6 -30.38 -13.38 -1.73
CA ALA A 6 -29.54 -12.22 -1.47
C ALA A 6 -28.37 -12.25 -2.47
N LEU A 7 -28.20 -11.16 -3.21
CA LEU A 7 -27.03 -11.01 -4.09
C LEU A 7 -25.77 -11.25 -3.24
N PRO A 8 -24.78 -12.00 -3.75
CA PRO A 8 -23.53 -12.19 -3.03
C PRO A 8 -22.97 -10.83 -2.63
N THR A 9 -22.64 -10.68 -1.35
CA THR A 9 -22.17 -9.40 -0.80
C THR A 9 -20.78 -9.06 -1.34
N ARG A 10 -20.39 -7.78 -1.34
CA ARG A 10 -19.04 -7.32 -1.77
C ARG A 10 -17.91 -8.15 -1.14
N SER A 11 -18.09 -8.45 0.14
CA SER A 11 -17.32 -9.38 0.97
C SER A 11 -17.07 -10.72 0.28
N PHE A 12 -18.13 -11.34 -0.25
CA PHE A 12 -18.09 -12.69 -0.79
C PHE A 12 -17.12 -12.79 -1.97
N PHE A 13 -17.13 -11.84 -2.90
CA PHE A 13 -16.24 -11.89 -4.06
C PHE A 13 -14.77 -11.69 -3.64
N LEU A 14 -14.50 -10.82 -2.66
CA LEU A 14 -13.14 -10.66 -2.12
C LEU A 14 -12.67 -11.95 -1.43
N ASP A 15 -13.52 -12.55 -0.59
CA ASP A 15 -13.19 -13.79 0.14
C ASP A 15 -12.93 -14.97 -0.81
N VAL A 16 -13.76 -15.11 -1.84
CA VAL A 16 -13.61 -16.18 -2.84
C VAL A 16 -12.35 -15.94 -3.68
N SER A 17 -12.05 -14.69 -4.05
CA SER A 17 -10.81 -14.36 -4.76
C SER A 17 -9.57 -14.68 -3.91
N ASP A 18 -9.59 -14.35 -2.62
CA ASP A 18 -8.52 -14.67 -1.67
C ASP A 18 -8.33 -16.18 -1.50
N TRP A 19 -9.43 -16.93 -1.46
CA TRP A 19 -9.37 -18.40 -1.41
C TRP A 19 -8.67 -18.97 -2.64
N TYR A 20 -9.06 -18.58 -3.86
CA TYR A 20 -8.42 -19.05 -5.09
C TYR A 20 -6.94 -18.66 -5.16
N ARG A 21 -6.57 -17.47 -4.68
CA ARG A 21 -5.16 -17.06 -4.58
C ARG A 21 -4.37 -17.94 -3.61
N GLY A 22 -4.96 -18.30 -2.47
CA GLY A 22 -4.38 -19.26 -1.52
C GLY A 22 -4.09 -20.62 -2.17
N GLU A 23 -4.97 -21.06 -3.06
CA GLU A 23 -4.82 -22.27 -3.88
C GLU A 23 -3.91 -22.09 -5.11
N LYS A 24 -3.35 -20.89 -5.30
CA LYS A 24 -2.50 -20.51 -6.45
C LYS A 24 -3.21 -20.54 -7.81
N ASP A 25 -4.54 -20.37 -7.82
CA ASP A 25 -5.35 -20.22 -9.03
C ASP A 25 -5.64 -18.73 -9.32
N ASP A 26 -4.62 -18.04 -9.83
CA ASP A 26 -4.70 -16.60 -10.12
C ASP A 26 -5.72 -16.28 -11.24
N ALA A 27 -5.99 -17.23 -12.13
CA ALA A 27 -6.95 -17.05 -13.21
C ALA A 27 -8.38 -16.96 -12.66
N MET A 28 -8.74 -17.88 -11.77
CA MET A 28 -10.04 -17.86 -11.13
C MET A 28 -10.16 -16.71 -10.12
N ALA A 29 -9.09 -16.42 -9.37
CA ALA A 29 -9.06 -15.25 -8.49
C ALA A 29 -9.38 -13.96 -9.25
N LEU A 30 -8.81 -13.78 -10.44
CA LEU A 30 -9.08 -12.64 -11.31
C LEU A 30 -10.52 -12.63 -11.87
N GLN A 31 -11.02 -13.79 -12.30
CA GLN A 31 -12.40 -13.89 -12.80
C GLN A 31 -13.42 -13.49 -11.72
N VAL A 32 -13.14 -13.81 -10.46
CA VAL A 32 -13.97 -13.39 -9.34
C VAL A 32 -13.85 -11.88 -9.11
N LEU A 33 -12.65 -11.29 -9.27
CA LEU A 33 -12.45 -9.84 -9.17
C LEU A 33 -13.13 -9.04 -10.29
N SER A 34 -13.24 -9.57 -11.51
CA SER A 34 -13.96 -8.87 -12.58
C SER A 34 -15.43 -8.68 -12.26
N ASN A 35 -16.03 -9.60 -11.49
CA ASN A 35 -17.40 -9.43 -11.01
C ASN A 35 -17.53 -8.25 -10.04
N ILE A 36 -16.48 -7.94 -9.25
CA ILE A 36 -16.46 -6.74 -8.39
C ILE A 36 -16.46 -5.47 -9.23
N ALA A 37 -15.63 -5.45 -10.29
CA ALA A 37 -15.56 -4.31 -11.21
C ALA A 37 -16.91 -4.05 -11.91
N GLU A 38 -17.64 -5.11 -12.25
CA GLU A 38 -18.97 -5.01 -12.86
C GLU A 38 -20.06 -4.58 -11.87
N LEU A 39 -19.95 -4.96 -10.60
CA LEU A 39 -21.02 -4.75 -9.63
C LEU A 39 -21.14 -3.30 -9.17
N GLN A 40 -20.04 -2.53 -9.07
CA GLN A 40 -20.07 -1.16 -8.50
C GLN A 40 -18.99 -0.21 -9.01
N LEU A 41 -19.21 0.34 -10.21
CA LEU A 41 -18.47 1.51 -10.74
C LEU A 41 -18.81 2.74 -9.89
N GLY A 42 -17.93 3.16 -8.98
CA GLY A 42 -18.06 4.45 -8.27
C GLY A 42 -17.87 4.46 -6.75
N ASP A 43 -17.55 3.32 -6.10
CA ASP A 43 -17.14 3.30 -4.68
C ASP A 43 -15.59 3.32 -4.60
N PRO A 44 -14.96 4.46 -4.24
CA PRO A 44 -13.50 4.59 -4.27
C PRO A 44 -12.77 3.63 -3.34
N ALA A 45 -13.39 3.24 -2.21
CA ALA A 45 -12.80 2.29 -1.28
C ALA A 45 -12.69 0.89 -1.92
N LEU A 46 -13.77 0.43 -2.57
CA LEU A 46 -13.77 -0.85 -3.29
C LEU A 46 -12.83 -0.84 -4.49
N LEU A 47 -12.80 0.27 -5.25
CA LEU A 47 -11.88 0.42 -6.37
C LEU A 47 -10.43 0.37 -5.91
N ARG A 48 -10.10 0.97 -4.75
CA ARG A 48 -8.75 0.88 -4.16
C ARG A 48 -8.39 -0.56 -3.83
N ILE A 49 -9.28 -1.31 -3.16
CA ILE A 49 -9.07 -2.74 -2.90
C ILE A 49 -8.81 -3.48 -4.21
N LEU A 50 -9.69 -3.31 -5.21
CA LEU A 50 -9.57 -3.95 -6.51
C LEU A 50 -8.23 -3.62 -7.19
N GLY A 51 -7.84 -2.34 -7.23
CA GLY A 51 -6.58 -1.89 -7.83
C GLY A 51 -5.37 -2.55 -7.19
N HIS A 52 -5.35 -2.65 -5.87
CA HIS A 52 -4.28 -3.36 -5.16
C HIS A 52 -4.29 -4.87 -5.42
N ARG A 53 -5.47 -5.52 -5.48
CA ARG A 53 -5.55 -6.95 -5.82
C ARG A 53 -5.07 -7.23 -7.24
N LEU A 54 -5.46 -6.39 -8.20
CA LEU A 54 -4.98 -6.47 -9.57
C LEU A 54 -3.45 -6.30 -9.63
N ALA A 55 -2.89 -5.35 -8.86
CA ALA A 55 -1.45 -5.17 -8.77
C ALA A 55 -0.74 -6.37 -8.10
N GLN A 56 -1.36 -7.04 -7.13
CA GLN A 56 -0.82 -8.26 -6.50
C GLN A 56 -0.81 -9.48 -7.45
N LEU A 57 -1.69 -9.47 -8.45
CA LEU A 57 -1.76 -10.47 -9.53
C LEU A 57 -0.97 -10.03 -10.78
N ASP A 58 -0.13 -9.00 -10.64
CA ASP A 58 0.68 -8.40 -11.72
C ASP A 58 -0.13 -7.92 -12.94
N ARG A 59 -1.44 -7.68 -12.76
CA ARG A 59 -2.36 -7.11 -13.75
C ARG A 59 -2.26 -5.60 -13.77
N PHE A 60 -1.05 -5.10 -14.03
CA PHE A 60 -0.71 -3.68 -13.90
C PHE A 60 -1.57 -2.75 -14.75
N ASP A 61 -1.89 -3.12 -16.00
CA ASP A 61 -2.73 -2.27 -16.85
C ASP A 61 -4.14 -2.07 -16.29
N ALA A 62 -4.72 -3.13 -15.72
CA ALA A 62 -6.03 -3.05 -15.10
C ALA A 62 -5.94 -2.23 -13.81
N ALA A 63 -4.92 -2.49 -12.98
CA ALA A 63 -4.69 -1.74 -11.75
C ALA A 63 -4.48 -0.24 -12.00
N VAL A 64 -3.68 0.14 -13.01
CA VAL A 64 -3.49 1.54 -13.42
C VAL A 64 -4.82 2.19 -13.77
N ARG A 65 -5.65 1.56 -14.62
CA ARG A 65 -6.98 2.10 -14.96
C ARG A 65 -7.88 2.26 -13.74
N THR A 66 -7.86 1.28 -12.84
CA THR A 66 -8.63 1.35 -11.60
C THR A 66 -8.17 2.50 -10.71
N PHE A 67 -6.85 2.71 -10.54
CA PHE A 67 -6.34 3.82 -9.74
C PHE A 67 -6.49 5.19 -10.41
N GLU A 68 -6.52 5.27 -11.74
CA GLU A 68 -6.92 6.49 -12.46
C GLU A 68 -8.37 6.87 -12.12
N GLU A 69 -9.27 5.89 -12.05
CA GLU A 69 -10.65 6.12 -11.62
C GLU A 69 -10.72 6.59 -10.16
N VAL A 70 -9.99 5.92 -9.24
CA VAL A 70 -9.89 6.35 -7.83
C VAL A 70 -9.41 7.80 -7.73
N LEU A 71 -8.36 8.17 -8.47
CA LEU A 71 -7.85 9.53 -8.50
C LEU A 71 -8.86 10.54 -9.07
N SER A 72 -9.66 10.16 -10.06
CA SER A 72 -10.72 11.04 -10.57
C SER A 72 -11.85 11.27 -9.57
N LEU A 73 -12.16 10.26 -8.74
CA LEU A 73 -13.22 10.32 -7.73
C LEU A 73 -12.76 11.00 -6.43
N ARG A 74 -11.47 10.86 -6.09
CA ARG A 74 -10.86 11.32 -4.83
C ARG A 74 -9.56 12.10 -5.07
N PRO A 75 -9.57 13.21 -5.82
CA PRO A 75 -8.37 14.04 -6.05
C PRO A 75 -7.94 14.82 -4.80
N GLU A 76 -8.77 14.88 -3.76
CA GLU A 76 -8.46 15.47 -2.46
C GLU A 76 -7.62 14.55 -1.54
N GLU A 77 -7.41 13.29 -1.94
CA GLU A 77 -6.65 12.31 -1.17
C GLU A 77 -5.25 12.10 -1.78
N PRO A 78 -4.15 12.28 -1.02
CA PRO A 78 -2.80 12.00 -1.52
C PRO A 78 -2.59 10.52 -1.84
N GLN A 79 -3.32 9.62 -1.19
CA GLN A 79 -3.30 8.18 -1.42
C GLN A 79 -3.67 7.86 -2.87
N SER A 80 -4.65 8.56 -3.45
CA SER A 80 -5.06 8.35 -4.84
C SER A 80 -3.93 8.62 -5.84
N TYR A 81 -3.08 9.63 -5.56
CA TYR A 81 -1.88 9.91 -6.35
C TYR A 81 -0.81 8.86 -6.13
N ARG A 82 -0.57 8.53 -4.86
CA ARG A 82 0.47 7.57 -4.43
C ARG A 82 0.21 6.18 -5.00
N ASP A 83 -0.99 5.64 -4.84
CA ASP A 83 -1.34 4.29 -5.30
C ASP A 83 -1.17 4.16 -6.81
N LEU A 84 -1.63 5.17 -7.58
CA LEU A 84 -1.42 5.23 -9.02
C LEU A 84 0.07 5.30 -9.38
N ALA A 85 0.85 6.14 -8.69
CA ALA A 85 2.28 6.28 -8.95
C ALA A 85 3.05 4.97 -8.70
N LEU A 86 2.74 4.28 -7.59
CA LEU A 86 3.40 3.03 -7.24
C LEU A 86 3.09 1.93 -8.24
N VAL A 87 1.84 1.81 -8.71
CA VAL A 87 1.51 0.80 -9.72
C VAL A 87 2.12 1.11 -11.09
N LEU A 88 2.23 2.39 -11.47
CA LEU A 88 2.96 2.80 -12.69
C LEU A 88 4.44 2.43 -12.61
N GLY A 89 5.08 2.70 -11.47
CA GLY A 89 6.47 2.29 -11.23
C GLY A 89 6.67 0.78 -11.36
N ARG A 90 5.74 -0.02 -10.84
CA ARG A 90 5.76 -1.48 -11.00
C ARG A 90 5.53 -1.91 -12.45
N ARG A 91 4.57 -1.32 -13.15
CA ARG A 91 4.33 -1.62 -14.57
C ARG A 91 5.57 -1.34 -15.41
N ALA A 92 6.27 -0.25 -15.12
CA ALA A 92 7.51 0.10 -15.78
C ALA A 92 8.66 -0.89 -15.49
N ALA A 93 8.72 -1.43 -14.27
CA ALA A 93 9.78 -2.35 -13.84
C ALA A 93 9.53 -3.82 -14.26
N GLU A 94 8.27 -4.27 -14.16
CA GLU A 94 7.88 -5.68 -14.19
C GLU A 94 6.98 -6.02 -15.40
N GLY A 95 6.32 -5.03 -16.02
CA GLY A 95 5.28 -5.25 -17.04
C GLY A 95 5.76 -5.65 -18.44
N GLY A 96 7.05 -5.93 -18.63
CA GLY A 96 7.60 -6.39 -19.92
C GLY A 96 7.48 -5.40 -21.07
N SER A 97 7.34 -4.11 -20.76
CA SER A 97 7.08 -3.03 -21.73
C SER A 97 8.35 -2.50 -22.40
N THR A 98 8.18 -1.74 -23.49
CA THR A 98 9.32 -1.11 -24.16
C THR A 98 9.97 -0.08 -23.25
N ARG A 99 11.26 0.21 -23.47
CA ARG A 99 11.99 1.25 -22.72
C ARG A 99 11.28 2.61 -22.74
N GLU A 100 10.64 2.95 -23.86
CA GLU A 100 9.87 4.18 -24.01
C GLU A 100 8.61 4.20 -23.16
N PHE A 101 7.86 3.09 -23.14
CA PHE A 101 6.68 2.94 -22.30
C PHE A 101 7.04 2.99 -20.81
N ALA A 102 8.08 2.26 -20.39
CA ALA A 102 8.58 2.30 -19.02
C ALA A 102 9.01 3.73 -18.63
N ARG A 103 9.66 4.47 -19.55
CA ARG A 103 10.00 5.87 -19.33
C ARG A 103 8.76 6.75 -19.11
N HIS A 104 7.71 6.57 -19.91
CA HIS A 104 6.46 7.31 -19.74
C HIS A 104 5.82 7.03 -18.37
N ASP A 105 5.78 5.76 -17.96
CA ASP A 105 5.23 5.35 -16.67
C ASP A 105 6.01 5.93 -15.49
N TYR A 106 7.36 5.88 -15.52
CA TYR A 106 8.17 6.51 -14.48
C TYR A 106 7.99 8.03 -14.45
N GLU A 107 7.91 8.69 -15.60
CA GLU A 107 7.70 10.15 -15.67
C GLU A 107 6.35 10.53 -15.04
N ARG A 108 5.29 9.79 -15.35
CA ARG A 108 3.96 9.96 -14.75
C ARG A 108 4.00 9.68 -13.24
N ALA A 109 4.62 8.58 -12.81
CA ALA A 109 4.72 8.21 -11.39
C ALA A 109 5.45 9.26 -10.56
N LEU A 110 6.61 9.73 -11.04
CA LEU A 110 7.40 10.76 -10.39
C LEU A 110 6.65 12.11 -10.32
N SER A 111 5.89 12.45 -11.37
CA SER A 111 5.03 13.64 -11.38
C SER A 111 3.93 13.58 -10.30
N LEU A 112 3.22 12.45 -10.21
CA LEU A 112 2.19 12.23 -9.19
C LEU A 112 2.74 12.30 -7.76
N LEU A 113 3.92 11.71 -7.50
CA LEU A 113 4.56 11.80 -6.18
C LEU A 113 5.06 13.21 -5.88
N SER A 114 5.61 13.92 -6.88
CA SER A 114 5.98 15.33 -6.76
C SER A 114 4.76 16.19 -6.38
N ASP A 115 3.59 15.91 -6.95
CA ASP A 115 2.34 16.58 -6.60
C ASP A 115 1.97 16.36 -5.13
N VAL A 116 2.12 15.13 -4.62
CA VAL A 116 1.89 14.84 -3.20
C VAL A 116 2.87 15.61 -2.32
N VAL A 117 4.15 15.69 -2.70
CA VAL A 117 5.18 16.41 -1.94
C VAL A 117 4.95 17.93 -1.91
N LYS A 118 4.46 18.53 -3.01
CA LYS A 118 4.30 19.99 -3.14
C LYS A 118 3.00 20.52 -2.52
N LYS A 119 1.96 19.70 -2.45
CA LYS A 119 0.63 20.10 -1.97
C LYS A 119 0.56 19.99 -0.44
N LYS A 120 -0.28 20.84 0.16
CA LYS A 120 -0.66 20.71 1.56
C LYS A 120 -1.90 19.82 1.66
N TRP A 121 -1.89 18.88 2.60
CA TRP A 121 -2.98 17.94 2.85
C TRP A 121 -3.45 18.04 4.30
N ASP A 122 -4.58 18.71 4.53
CA ASP A 122 -5.01 19.09 5.89
C ASP A 122 -5.35 17.90 6.82
N ARG A 123 -5.55 16.69 6.26
CA ARG A 123 -5.84 15.44 7.00
C ARG A 123 -4.68 14.44 7.00
N PHE A 124 -3.60 14.72 6.28
CA PHE A 124 -2.56 13.74 5.98
C PHE A 124 -1.17 14.33 6.26
N GLU A 125 -0.86 14.53 7.53
CA GLU A 125 0.45 15.04 7.94
C GLU A 125 1.58 14.07 7.56
N ALA A 126 2.74 14.60 7.15
CA ALA A 126 3.94 13.84 6.82
C ALA A 126 3.83 12.89 5.61
N ILE A 127 2.71 12.86 4.89
CA ILE A 127 2.56 12.07 3.65
C ILE A 127 3.60 12.48 2.59
N GLU A 128 4.05 13.73 2.61
CA GLU A 128 5.10 14.25 1.75
C GLU A 128 6.44 13.53 1.96
N ILE A 129 6.77 13.11 3.19
CA ILE A 129 8.01 12.38 3.48
C ILE A 129 7.94 10.98 2.89
N MET A 130 6.76 10.36 2.93
CA MET A 130 6.54 9.06 2.33
C MET A 130 6.62 9.11 0.82
N ALA A 131 5.90 10.04 0.20
CA ALA A 131 5.93 10.24 -1.25
C ALA A 131 7.35 10.57 -1.73
N LEU A 132 8.10 11.39 -0.98
CA LEU A 132 9.50 11.68 -1.28
C LEU A 132 10.40 10.44 -1.18
N THR A 133 10.20 9.58 -0.18
CA THR A 133 10.96 8.33 -0.02
C THR A 133 10.70 7.38 -1.20
N GLU A 134 9.45 7.27 -1.63
CA GLU A 134 9.04 6.42 -2.75
C GLU A 134 9.51 6.99 -4.09
N MET A 135 9.46 8.31 -4.25
CA MET A 135 9.98 8.99 -5.44
C MET A 135 11.49 8.78 -5.57
N ASN A 136 12.24 8.90 -4.48
CA ASN A 136 13.67 8.60 -4.43
C ASN A 136 13.98 7.13 -4.72
N ARG A 137 13.06 6.22 -4.40
CA ARG A 137 13.19 4.80 -4.77
C ARG A 137 12.98 4.57 -6.27
N LEU A 138 12.02 5.26 -6.89
CA LEU A 138 11.75 5.14 -8.33
C LEU A 138 12.81 5.84 -9.18
N TRP A 139 13.47 6.87 -8.66
CA TRP A 139 14.37 7.72 -9.43
C TRP A 139 15.54 6.98 -10.12
N PRO A 140 16.33 6.12 -9.44
CA PRO A 140 17.38 5.35 -10.12
C PRO A 140 16.85 4.41 -11.21
N LEU A 141 15.62 3.90 -11.08
CA LEU A 141 14.99 3.06 -12.09
C LEU A 141 14.57 3.90 -13.32
N ALA A 142 14.04 5.10 -13.07
CA ALA A 142 13.68 6.05 -14.11
C ALA A 142 14.92 6.53 -14.90
N GLN A 143 16.04 6.78 -14.21
CA GLN A 143 17.32 7.10 -14.85
C GLN A 143 17.79 5.96 -15.75
N ALA A 144 17.65 4.70 -15.31
CA ALA A 144 18.05 3.54 -16.09
C ALA A 144 17.33 3.43 -17.44
N VAL A 145 16.08 3.93 -17.54
CA VAL A 145 15.33 4.00 -18.81
C VAL A 145 15.48 5.32 -19.57
N GLY A 146 16.19 6.29 -19.01
CA GLY A 146 16.67 7.50 -19.70
C GLY A 146 15.99 8.81 -19.30
N LEU A 147 15.30 8.86 -18.16
CA LEU A 147 14.92 10.15 -17.57
C LEU A 147 16.17 10.87 -17.07
N LYS A 148 16.20 12.20 -17.26
CA LYS A 148 17.36 13.04 -16.96
C LYS A 148 17.11 14.10 -15.90
N THR A 149 15.85 14.38 -15.58
CA THR A 149 15.46 15.46 -14.69
C THR A 149 14.63 14.91 -13.54
N PHE A 150 15.04 15.22 -12.32
CA PHE A 150 14.26 14.96 -11.12
C PHE A 150 13.14 16.03 -11.00
N PRO A 151 11.89 15.67 -10.67
CA PRO A 151 10.76 16.61 -10.73
C PRO A 151 10.69 17.62 -9.57
N LEU A 152 11.66 17.58 -8.65
CA LEU A 152 11.84 18.49 -7.52
C LEU A 152 13.23 19.14 -7.57
N ASP A 153 13.49 20.05 -6.64
CA ASP A 153 14.83 20.58 -6.38
C ASP A 153 15.80 19.44 -6.00
N ASP A 154 17.03 19.46 -6.54
CA ASP A 154 18.03 18.39 -6.39
C ASP A 154 18.39 18.09 -4.92
N ARG A 155 18.14 19.02 -3.98
CA ARG A 155 18.30 18.76 -2.53
C ARG A 155 17.37 17.67 -2.00
N PHE A 156 16.31 17.37 -2.72
CA PHE A 156 15.37 16.30 -2.41
C PHE A 156 15.75 14.95 -3.07
N GLU A 157 16.77 14.93 -3.94
CA GLU A 157 17.35 13.69 -4.48
C GLU A 157 18.26 13.04 -3.43
N ALA A 158 17.64 12.23 -2.57
CA ALA A 158 18.31 11.49 -1.50
C ALA A 158 17.81 10.04 -1.49
N PRO A 159 18.37 9.15 -2.33
CA PRO A 159 18.11 7.72 -2.27
C PRO A 159 18.41 7.18 -0.87
N MET A 160 17.41 6.52 -0.25
CA MET A 160 17.54 5.92 1.07
C MET A 160 17.60 4.40 0.92
N ASP A 161 18.70 3.80 1.39
CA ASP A 161 18.80 2.35 1.48
C ASP A 161 18.34 1.88 2.87
N LEU A 162 17.46 0.87 2.92
CA LEU A 162 16.96 0.31 4.16
C LEU A 162 17.04 -1.21 4.15
N ASP A 163 17.32 -1.80 5.31
CA ASP A 163 17.32 -3.25 5.46
C ASP A 163 15.90 -3.79 5.51
N VAL A 164 15.02 -3.16 6.30
CA VAL A 164 13.60 -3.49 6.38
C VAL A 164 12.76 -2.21 6.32
N ARG A 165 11.72 -2.23 5.49
CA ARG A 165 10.66 -1.21 5.43
C ARG A 165 9.31 -1.91 5.35
N ILE A 166 8.38 -1.56 6.24
CA ILE A 166 7.04 -2.12 6.28
C ILE A 166 6.08 -0.96 6.07
N VAL A 167 5.16 -1.09 5.12
CA VAL A 167 4.14 -0.09 4.82
C VAL A 167 2.77 -0.74 4.98
N MET A 168 1.92 -0.17 5.82
CA MET A 168 0.57 -0.65 6.09
C MET A 168 -0.45 0.38 5.60
N THR A 169 -1.41 -0.05 4.78
CA THR A 169 -2.56 0.73 4.28
C THR A 169 -3.85 -0.01 4.56
N TRP A 170 -4.99 0.70 4.56
CA TRP A 170 -6.32 0.11 4.71
C TRP A 170 -7.36 0.84 3.85
N ASP A 171 -8.52 0.19 3.66
CA ASP A 171 -9.60 0.60 2.77
C ASP A 171 -10.71 1.43 3.45
N ALA A 172 -10.69 1.56 4.78
CA ALA A 172 -11.74 2.25 5.54
C ALA A 172 -11.32 3.66 6.01
N ASP A 173 -12.08 4.68 5.62
CA ASP A 173 -11.92 6.04 6.16
C ASP A 173 -12.34 6.07 7.64
N LEU A 174 -11.81 7.04 8.40
CA LEU A 174 -12.15 7.28 9.81
C LEU A 174 -11.88 6.08 10.74
N THR A 175 -11.00 5.18 10.33
CA THR A 175 -10.56 4.04 11.13
C THR A 175 -9.15 4.30 11.64
N ASP A 176 -8.98 4.19 12.96
CA ASP A 176 -7.70 4.33 13.63
C ASP A 176 -7.01 2.96 13.71
N MET A 177 -5.92 2.82 12.96
CA MET A 177 -5.14 1.59 12.85
C MET A 177 -3.66 1.86 13.07
N ASP A 178 -3.13 1.31 14.15
CA ASP A 178 -1.72 1.46 14.51
C ASP A 178 -0.90 0.28 13.99
N LEU A 179 0.24 0.57 13.39
CA LEU A 179 1.29 -0.37 13.02
C LEU A 179 2.19 -0.63 14.23
N HIS A 180 2.28 -1.90 14.58
CA HIS A 180 3.13 -2.39 15.65
C HIS A 180 4.15 -3.37 15.05
N VAL A 181 5.43 -3.17 15.34
CA VAL A 181 6.50 -4.08 14.91
C VAL A 181 7.29 -4.54 16.12
N LEU A 182 7.13 -5.81 16.49
CA LEU A 182 7.98 -6.44 17.50
C LEU A 182 9.28 -6.89 16.83
N GLU A 183 10.38 -6.30 17.27
CA GLU A 183 11.71 -6.47 16.71
C GLU A 183 12.46 -7.65 17.33
N PRO A 184 13.54 -8.15 16.69
CA PRO A 184 14.42 -9.16 17.27
C PRO A 184 15.11 -8.72 18.57
N SER A 185 15.21 -7.40 18.80
CA SER A 185 15.69 -6.78 20.05
C SER A 185 14.72 -6.98 21.22
N VAL A 186 13.53 -7.53 20.96
CA VAL A 186 12.40 -7.65 21.88
C VAL A 186 11.71 -6.32 22.18
N GLU A 187 12.15 -5.21 21.56
CA GLU A 187 11.41 -3.95 21.57
C GLU A 187 10.24 -3.97 20.60
N GLU A 188 9.16 -3.28 20.96
CA GLU A 188 8.01 -3.07 20.09
C GLU A 188 8.01 -1.62 19.60
N ALA A 189 8.17 -1.43 18.29
CA ALA A 189 8.08 -0.14 17.63
C ALA A 189 6.62 0.14 17.27
N TYR A 190 6.10 1.28 17.69
CA TYR A 190 4.75 1.77 17.37
C TYR A 190 4.70 3.29 17.58
N TYR A 191 3.57 3.95 17.31
CA TYR A 191 3.47 5.40 17.43
C TYR A 191 3.99 5.98 18.76
N GLY A 192 3.67 5.35 19.89
CA GLY A 192 4.12 5.78 21.23
C GLY A 192 5.59 5.47 21.57
N HIS A 193 6.23 4.57 20.81
CA HIS A 193 7.66 4.23 20.90
C HIS A 193 8.24 4.16 19.48
N ASN A 194 8.25 5.32 18.81
CA ASN A 194 8.47 5.41 17.37
C ASN A 194 9.95 5.44 16.94
N LEU A 195 10.88 5.28 17.89
CA LEU A 195 12.31 5.11 17.62
C LEU A 195 12.91 4.11 18.62
N THR A 196 13.22 2.92 18.15
CA THR A 196 13.75 1.82 18.97
C THR A 196 15.26 1.88 19.11
N THR A 197 15.81 1.09 20.04
CA THR A 197 17.26 1.01 20.28
C THR A 197 18.06 0.55 19.05
N ILE A 198 17.48 -0.28 18.18
CA ILE A 198 18.15 -0.71 16.94
C ILE A 198 17.98 0.29 15.78
N GLY A 199 17.31 1.43 16.04
CA GLY A 199 17.05 2.46 15.04
C GLY A 199 15.85 2.16 14.14
N GLY A 200 14.94 1.28 14.57
CA GLY A 200 13.64 1.10 13.94
C GLY A 200 12.79 2.33 14.19
N LYS A 201 12.23 2.89 13.11
CA LYS A 201 11.45 4.12 13.15
C LYS A 201 10.04 3.87 12.61
N VAL A 202 9.03 4.24 13.39
CA VAL A 202 7.63 4.29 12.93
C VAL A 202 7.30 5.72 12.48
N SER A 203 6.50 5.86 11.43
CA SER A 203 5.98 7.15 10.97
C SER A 203 5.16 7.83 12.08
N ARG A 204 4.89 9.12 11.91
CA ARG A 204 3.87 9.76 12.72
C ARG A 204 2.51 9.19 12.32
N ASP A 205 1.64 9.03 13.30
CA ASP A 205 0.30 8.48 13.13
C ASP A 205 -0.63 9.46 12.40
N PHE A 206 -1.51 8.90 11.57
CA PHE A 206 -2.57 9.58 10.84
C PHE A 206 -3.88 9.51 11.63
N THR A 207 -3.99 10.28 12.71
CA THR A 207 -5.18 10.28 13.58
C THR A 207 -6.53 10.66 12.91
N GLN A 208 -6.53 11.20 11.68
CA GLN A 208 -7.74 11.71 11.00
C GLN A 208 -7.86 11.32 9.50
N GLY A 209 -7.42 10.13 9.10
CA GLY A 209 -7.64 9.65 7.73
C GLY A 209 -7.09 8.26 7.44
N TYR A 210 -7.08 7.91 6.15
CA TYR A 210 -6.36 6.73 5.67
C TYR A 210 -4.88 6.85 6.03
N GLY A 211 -4.33 5.89 6.77
CA GLY A 211 -2.89 5.66 6.76
C GLY A 211 -2.41 5.45 5.32
N PRO A 212 -1.13 5.71 5.07
CA PRO A 212 -0.23 4.63 5.40
C PRO A 212 0.59 4.83 6.67
N GLU A 213 0.71 3.78 7.47
CA GLU A 213 1.70 3.70 8.55
C GLU A 213 2.96 3.00 8.06
N VAL A 214 4.13 3.48 8.48
CA VAL A 214 5.41 2.96 7.99
C VAL A 214 6.38 2.68 9.13
N TYR A 215 6.92 1.47 9.15
CA TYR A 215 8.14 1.15 9.89
C TYR A 215 9.34 1.12 8.94
N SER A 216 10.49 1.61 9.38
CA SER A 216 11.74 1.57 8.60
C SER A 216 12.95 1.44 9.51
N VAL A 217 13.88 0.58 9.14
CA VAL A 217 15.18 0.43 9.80
C VAL A 217 16.30 0.29 8.76
N ARG A 218 17.33 1.13 8.91
CA ARG A 218 18.45 1.16 7.94
C ARG A 218 19.41 -0.01 8.10
N LYS A 219 19.72 -0.37 9.35
CA LYS A 219 20.61 -1.47 9.72
C LYS A 219 19.84 -2.40 10.64
N ALA A 220 19.16 -3.38 10.06
CA ALA A 220 18.28 -4.28 10.80
C ALA A 220 19.10 -5.27 11.63
N MET A 221 18.61 -5.59 12.83
CA MET A 221 19.09 -6.72 13.60
C MET A 221 18.58 -8.00 12.92
N LYS A 222 19.44 -9.02 12.81
CA LYS A 222 19.00 -10.30 12.23
C LYS A 222 17.99 -10.98 13.13
N GLY A 223 16.94 -11.55 12.54
CA GLY A 223 15.90 -12.26 13.26
C GLY A 223 14.50 -11.99 12.71
N VAL A 224 13.50 -12.32 13.54
CA VAL A 224 12.09 -12.20 13.18
C VAL A 224 11.56 -10.84 13.60
N TYR A 225 11.00 -10.12 12.65
CA TYR A 225 10.17 -8.93 12.84
C TYR A 225 8.70 -9.36 12.73
N LYS A 226 7.96 -9.27 13.84
CA LYS A 226 6.54 -9.62 13.86
C LYS A 226 5.70 -8.36 13.64
N VAL A 227 4.95 -8.36 12.56
CA VAL A 227 4.07 -7.25 12.17
C VAL A 227 2.70 -7.47 12.77
N LYS A 228 2.26 -6.51 13.56
CA LYS A 228 0.96 -6.49 14.22
C LYS A 228 0.25 -5.19 13.86
N THR A 229 -1.05 -5.19 14.04
CA THR A 229 -1.87 -3.99 13.95
C THR A 229 -2.83 -3.95 15.12
N LYS A 230 -3.02 -2.75 15.67
CA LYS A 230 -4.04 -2.49 16.68
C LYS A 230 -5.15 -1.64 16.11
N PHE A 231 -6.38 -2.03 16.42
CA PHE A 231 -7.60 -1.38 15.98
C PHE A 231 -8.24 -0.70 17.18
N PHE A 232 -8.24 0.64 17.20
CA PHE A 232 -8.77 1.44 18.31
C PHE A 232 -10.22 1.93 18.11
N GLY A 233 -10.98 1.25 17.24
CA GLY A 233 -12.34 1.66 16.88
C GLY A 233 -13.39 1.52 17.99
N SER A 234 -13.49 2.49 18.89
CA SER A 234 -14.68 2.69 19.74
C SER A 234 -15.70 3.59 19.03
N SER A 235 -16.46 3.05 18.06
CA SER A 235 -17.81 3.53 17.63
C SER A 235 -18.23 3.08 16.22
N ALA A 236 -17.32 2.54 15.38
CA ALA A 236 -17.66 2.06 14.04
C ALA A 236 -18.11 0.59 13.98
N ALA A 237 -18.16 -0.11 15.13
CA ALA A 237 -18.54 -1.52 15.24
C ALA A 237 -20.00 -1.84 14.83
N GLN A 238 -20.73 -0.89 14.23
CA GLN A 238 -22.10 -1.12 13.78
C GLN A 238 -22.39 -0.79 12.31
N LEU A 239 -21.53 -0.11 11.56
CA LEU A 239 -21.86 0.29 10.18
C LEU A 239 -20.63 0.27 9.26
N GLN A 240 -20.66 -0.65 8.28
CA GLN A 240 -19.84 -0.74 7.06
C GLN A 240 -18.68 -1.75 7.02
N GLY A 241 -19.01 -3.05 6.95
CA GLY A 241 -18.12 -4.06 6.37
C GLY A 241 -16.84 -4.36 7.17
N ALA A 242 -16.14 -5.42 6.79
CA ALA A 242 -14.84 -5.75 7.37
C ALA A 242 -13.74 -4.97 6.66
N VAL A 243 -12.89 -4.29 7.44
CA VAL A 243 -11.73 -3.51 6.98
C VAL A 243 -10.69 -4.44 6.36
N THR A 244 -10.15 -4.07 5.21
CA THR A 244 -9.07 -4.78 4.51
C THR A 244 -7.75 -4.03 4.69
N LEU A 245 -6.84 -4.64 5.42
CA LEU A 245 -5.45 -4.21 5.57
C LEU A 245 -4.58 -4.74 4.45
N GLN A 246 -3.67 -3.92 3.99
CA GLN A 246 -2.60 -4.32 3.08
C GLN A 246 -1.27 -3.94 3.69
N VAL A 247 -0.37 -4.91 3.76
CA VAL A 247 0.96 -4.70 4.31
C VAL A 247 1.98 -5.13 3.28
N ASP A 248 2.78 -4.17 2.84
CA ASP A 248 3.94 -4.41 2.00
C ASP A 248 5.20 -4.39 2.85
N VAL A 249 5.92 -5.50 2.84
CA VAL A 249 7.22 -5.61 3.49
C VAL A 249 8.32 -5.66 2.43
N TYR A 250 9.24 -4.72 2.55
CA TYR A 250 10.42 -4.62 1.72
C TYR A 250 11.65 -4.99 2.53
N THR A 251 12.46 -5.90 2.00
CA THR A 251 13.83 -6.15 2.50
C THR A 251 14.84 -5.67 1.47
N ASN A 252 15.94 -5.07 1.94
CA ASN A 252 16.95 -4.43 1.09
C ASN A 252 16.38 -3.32 0.19
N TRP A 253 15.49 -2.49 0.74
CA TRP A 253 14.88 -1.35 0.04
C TRP A 253 15.95 -0.44 -0.58
N GLY A 254 15.75 -0.07 -1.84
CA GLY A 254 16.67 0.77 -2.61
C GLY A 254 17.93 0.05 -3.10
N ARG A 255 18.06 -1.26 -2.88
CA ARG A 255 19.22 -2.06 -3.33
C ARG A 255 18.83 -3.04 -4.44
N LYS A 256 19.83 -3.56 -5.17
CA LYS A 256 19.62 -4.47 -6.32
C LYS A 256 18.91 -5.77 -5.97
N ASN A 257 19.05 -6.23 -4.72
CA ASN A 257 18.43 -7.44 -4.18
C ASN A 257 17.21 -7.12 -3.31
N GLU A 258 16.56 -5.97 -3.54
CA GLU A 258 15.28 -5.64 -2.92
C GLU A 258 14.28 -6.78 -3.14
N LYS A 259 13.59 -7.17 -2.08
CA LYS A 259 12.46 -8.09 -2.16
C LYS A 259 11.25 -7.45 -1.53
N ARG A 260 10.09 -7.68 -2.13
CA ARG A 260 8.79 -7.27 -1.60
C ARG A 260 7.95 -8.51 -1.28
N GLN A 261 7.28 -8.48 -0.14
CA GLN A 261 6.24 -9.42 0.24
C GLN A 261 4.98 -8.63 0.60
N SER A 262 3.89 -8.90 -0.11
CA SER A 262 2.58 -8.28 0.13
C SER A 262 1.68 -9.24 0.90
N MET A 263 1.10 -8.76 1.98
CA MET A 263 0.13 -9.47 2.80
C MET A 263 -1.20 -8.70 2.78
N THR A 264 -2.31 -9.42 2.79
CA THR A 264 -3.63 -8.81 2.93
C THR A 264 -4.38 -9.54 4.01
N LEU A 265 -4.92 -8.77 4.95
CA LEU A 265 -5.67 -9.27 6.09
C LEU A 265 -7.01 -8.57 6.14
N ARG A 266 -8.07 -9.34 6.31
CA ARG A 266 -9.41 -8.80 6.50
C ARG A 266 -9.80 -8.92 7.96
N LEU A 267 -10.12 -7.78 8.57
CA LEU A 267 -10.48 -7.71 9.99
C LEU A 267 -11.97 -7.98 10.15
N THR A 268 -12.30 -9.24 10.44
CA THR A 268 -13.69 -9.71 10.66
C THR A 268 -13.99 -10.04 12.12
N GLU A 269 -12.96 -10.14 12.97
CA GLU A 269 -13.11 -10.51 14.39
C GLU A 269 -13.18 -9.27 15.29
N ASN A 270 -13.91 -9.38 16.40
CA ASN A 270 -13.93 -8.34 17.45
C ASN A 270 -12.72 -8.52 18.38
N LYS A 271 -11.51 -8.19 17.88
CA LYS A 271 -10.27 -8.13 18.67
C LYS A 271 -9.59 -6.79 18.46
N GLU A 272 -8.83 -6.36 19.46
CA GLU A 272 -8.08 -5.10 19.41
C GLU A 272 -6.72 -5.25 18.72
N GLU A 273 -6.13 -6.45 18.70
CA GLU A 273 -4.81 -6.71 18.10
C GLU A 273 -4.86 -7.89 17.15
N PHE A 274 -4.22 -7.73 15.98
CA PHE A 274 -4.08 -8.77 14.97
C PHE A 274 -2.61 -8.94 14.58
N VAL A 275 -2.17 -10.19 14.44
CA VAL A 275 -0.86 -10.50 13.82
C VAL A 275 -1.07 -10.55 12.32
N VAL A 276 -0.39 -9.66 11.59
CA VAL A 276 -0.46 -9.61 10.12
C VAL A 276 0.48 -10.64 9.50
N GLY A 277 1.68 -10.77 10.07
CA GLY A 277 2.68 -11.73 9.59
C GLY A 277 4.04 -11.55 10.24
N GLU A 278 4.99 -12.36 9.78
CA GLU A 278 6.37 -12.35 10.26
C GLU A 278 7.33 -12.23 9.09
N VAL A 279 8.42 -11.47 9.31
CA VAL A 279 9.46 -11.24 8.32
C VAL A 279 10.80 -11.58 8.94
N THR A 280 11.61 -12.37 8.25
CA THR A 280 12.97 -12.70 8.70
C THR A 280 14.00 -11.92 7.88
N PHE A 281 14.94 -11.26 8.56
CA PHE A 281 16.07 -10.57 7.95
C PHE A 281 17.42 -11.10 8.49
#